data_AF-A0A914UCK4-F1
#
_entry.id   AF-A0A914UCK4-F1
#
_cell.length_a   1.000
_cell.length_b   1.000
_cell.length_c   1.000
_cell.angle_alpha   90.00
_cell.angle_beta   90.00
_cell.angle_gamma   90.00
#
_symmetry.space_group_name_H-M   'P 1'
#
loop_
_entity.id
_entity.type
_entity.pdbx_description
1 polymer ?
#
loop_
_entity_poly.entity_id
_entity_poly.type
_entity_poly.pdbx_seq_one_letter_code
_entity_poly.pdbx_strand_id
1 'polypeptide(L)'
;MIRFRPTPKTFICFGVAFILFVIYYRTFFGRGSETHNQFISSNQHYSSRNSFTIPFVPTQSLFTLKITTCKIPKLEKDNPQILAAYHKPKPLNCEKYPQNWLFIDKDGKLQATEYGKNTIGVEKIKCEASFFDRLTDMKLKWKHLGQISIGYPLTEGDFTQVNCTADNQKWKHIFMNIAPKKDVIEKAKETIHSASWSGLSVYWFAFDSLSQMAFRRSLPKTTEYLEKKMGSIVLNGYN
;
A
#
# COMPACT_ATOMS: atom_id res chain seq x y z
N MET A 1 57.42 7.90 -23.15
CA MET A 1 56.80 8.35 -21.89
C MET A 1 56.69 9.88 -21.94
N ILE A 2 55.53 10.41 -22.33
CA ILE A 2 55.35 11.86 -22.55
C ILE A 2 54.85 12.49 -21.24
N ARG A 3 55.70 13.27 -20.57
CA ARG A 3 55.33 14.06 -19.38
C ARG A 3 54.70 15.39 -19.83
N PHE A 4 53.39 15.50 -19.69
CA PHE A 4 52.70 16.78 -19.78
C PHE A 4 52.96 17.58 -18.49
N ARG A 5 53.64 18.73 -18.61
CA ARG A 5 53.68 19.74 -17.55
C ARG A 5 52.50 20.71 -17.74
N PRO A 6 51.52 20.75 -16.83
CA PRO A 6 50.43 21.70 -16.93
C PRO A 6 50.95 23.12 -16.67
N THR A 7 50.61 24.05 -17.55
CA THR A 7 50.95 25.47 -17.42
C THR A 7 49.96 26.17 -16.46
N PRO A 8 50.39 27.21 -15.71
CA PRO A 8 49.63 27.80 -14.60
C PRO A 8 48.25 28.35 -14.99
N LYS A 9 48.00 28.63 -16.28
CA LYS A 9 46.68 29.08 -16.77
C LYS A 9 45.60 27.98 -16.70
N THR A 10 45.99 26.70 -16.77
CA THR A 10 45.04 25.58 -16.68
C THR A 10 44.51 25.37 -15.25
N PHE A 11 45.33 25.62 -14.22
CA PHE A 11 44.90 25.52 -12.82
C PHE A 11 43.86 26.58 -12.43
N ILE A 12 43.98 27.80 -12.95
CA ILE A 12 43.06 28.89 -12.65
C ILE A 12 41.67 28.61 -13.23
N CYS A 13 41.59 28.07 -14.46
CA CYS A 13 40.31 27.73 -15.08
C CYS A 13 39.56 26.61 -14.34
N PHE A 14 40.27 25.58 -13.85
CA PHE A 14 39.63 24.51 -13.06
C PHE A 14 39.14 25.00 -11.69
N GLY A 15 39.89 25.91 -11.05
CA GLY A 15 39.49 26.50 -9.76
C GLY A 15 38.20 27.30 -9.86
N VAL A 16 38.06 28.15 -10.89
CA VAL A 16 36.86 28.99 -11.08
C VAL A 16 35.63 28.13 -11.42
N ALA A 17 35.79 27.09 -12.25
CA ALA A 17 34.70 26.17 -12.57
C ALA A 17 34.19 25.39 -11.34
N PHE A 18 35.09 24.97 -10.45
CA PHE A 18 34.72 24.26 -9.21
C PHE A 18 33.98 25.18 -8.23
N ILE A 19 34.42 26.44 -8.08
CA ILE A 19 33.74 27.41 -7.20
C ILE A 19 32.33 27.71 -7.71
N LEU A 20 32.15 27.92 -9.02
CA LEU A 20 30.84 28.15 -9.62
C LEU A 20 29.93 26.92 -9.46
N PHE A 21 30.47 25.72 -9.59
CA PHE A 21 29.73 24.48 -9.38
C PHE A 21 29.25 24.32 -7.92
N VAL A 22 30.10 24.63 -6.94
CA VAL A 22 29.75 24.58 -5.51
C VAL A 22 28.71 25.65 -5.14
N ILE A 23 28.83 26.87 -5.69
CA ILE A 23 27.83 27.94 -5.50
C ILE A 23 26.49 27.53 -6.11
N TYR A 24 26.49 26.99 -7.33
CA TYR A 24 25.28 26.50 -8.00
C TYR A 24 24.61 25.35 -7.22
N TYR A 25 25.40 24.40 -6.70
CA TYR A 25 24.86 23.30 -5.89
C TYR A 25 24.27 23.79 -4.57
N ARG A 26 24.91 24.75 -3.90
CA ARG A 26 24.37 25.33 -2.66
C ARG A 26 23.10 26.16 -2.88
N THR A 27 23.00 26.91 -3.97
CA THR A 27 21.79 27.71 -4.24
C THR A 27 20.62 26.84 -4.72
N PHE A 28 20.90 25.76 -5.48
CA PHE A 28 19.85 24.91 -6.03
C PHE A 28 19.39 23.78 -5.10
N PHE A 29 20.29 23.20 -4.29
CA PHE A 29 19.97 22.09 -3.38
C PHE A 29 19.98 22.47 -1.90
N GLY A 30 20.40 23.68 -1.52
CA GLY A 30 20.51 24.11 -0.11
C GLY A 30 19.22 24.61 0.55
N ARG A 31 18.07 24.60 -0.16
CA ARG A 31 16.76 24.98 0.41
C ARG A 31 15.97 23.73 0.78
N GLY A 32 16.26 23.15 1.94
CA GLY A 32 15.47 22.02 2.41
C GLY A 32 15.95 21.44 3.73
N SER A 33 15.90 22.23 4.80
CA SER A 33 15.68 21.73 6.17
C SER A 33 16.00 22.85 7.15
N GLU A 34 14.98 23.57 7.63
CA GLU A 34 14.97 24.03 9.02
C GLU A 34 13.55 24.44 9.44
N THR A 35 13.23 24.07 10.69
CA THR A 35 12.01 24.36 11.48
C THR A 35 10.78 23.47 11.18
N HIS A 36 10.05 22.88 12.13
CA HIS A 36 9.91 23.11 13.56
C HIS A 36 9.67 21.78 14.31
N ASN A 37 10.36 21.59 15.43
CA ASN A 37 9.91 20.71 16.50
C ASN A 37 8.64 21.30 17.11
N GLN A 38 7.56 20.52 17.16
CA GLN A 38 6.61 20.59 18.26
C GLN A 38 5.98 19.21 18.47
N PHE A 39 6.40 18.65 19.60
CA PHE A 39 6.00 17.40 20.20
C PHE A 39 4.59 17.59 20.79
N ILE A 40 3.59 16.85 20.32
CA ILE A 40 2.34 16.63 21.07
C ILE A 40 2.06 15.14 21.03
N SER A 41 2.38 14.46 22.14
CA SER A 41 1.84 13.14 22.43
C SER A 41 0.45 13.31 23.02
N SER A 42 -0.59 12.84 22.33
CA SER A 42 -1.90 12.64 22.93
C SER A 42 -2.13 11.15 23.19
N ASN A 43 -1.47 10.64 24.22
CA ASN A 43 -1.99 9.50 24.97
C ASN A 43 -3.10 10.05 25.86
N GLN A 44 -4.36 9.91 25.44
CA GLN A 44 -5.48 10.09 26.36
C GLN A 44 -6.23 8.77 26.52
N HIS A 45 -5.80 8.06 27.57
CA HIS A 45 -6.66 7.22 28.38
C HIS A 45 -7.92 8.02 28.77
N TYR A 46 -9.08 7.62 28.23
CA TYR A 46 -10.36 8.14 28.69
C TYR A 46 -10.72 7.46 30.02
N SER A 47 -10.24 8.03 31.12
CA SER A 47 -10.70 7.73 32.47
C SER A 47 -11.90 8.62 32.79
N SER A 48 -13.09 8.05 32.77
CA SER A 48 -14.32 8.73 33.16
C SER A 48 -14.40 8.83 34.69
N ARG A 49 -14.00 9.97 35.25
CA ARG A 49 -14.50 10.47 36.54
C ARG A 49 -13.97 11.87 36.78
N ASN A 50 -14.82 12.88 36.56
CA ASN A 50 -14.86 14.11 37.35
C ASN A 50 -16.17 14.85 37.08
N SER A 51 -17.00 14.92 38.12
CA SER A 51 -18.25 15.65 38.19
C SER A 51 -17.96 17.16 38.23
N PHE A 52 -18.30 17.85 37.14
CA PHE A 52 -18.26 19.32 37.08
C PHE A 52 -19.69 19.85 37.15
N THR A 53 -20.02 20.51 38.25
CA THR A 53 -21.35 21.08 38.50
C THR A 53 -21.39 22.49 37.92
N ILE A 54 -22.10 22.67 36.80
CA ILE A 54 -22.35 23.99 36.19
C ILE A 54 -23.64 24.56 36.80
N PRO A 55 -23.67 25.84 37.26
CA PRO A 55 -24.87 26.44 37.82
C PRO A 55 -25.93 26.65 36.74
N PHE A 56 -27.15 26.22 37.05
CA PHE A 56 -28.34 26.28 36.19
C PHE A 56 -28.88 27.71 36.15
N VAL A 57 -28.81 28.36 34.97
CA VAL A 57 -29.54 29.59 34.67
C VAL A 57 -30.83 29.20 33.96
N PRO A 58 -32.03 29.51 34.50
CA PRO A 58 -33.28 29.10 33.88
C PRO A 58 -33.68 30.10 32.80
N THR A 59 -33.15 29.92 31.59
CA THR A 59 -33.71 30.60 30.42
C THR A 59 -34.81 29.74 29.84
N GLN A 60 -36.06 30.18 30.05
CA GLN A 60 -37.24 29.63 29.40
C GLN A 60 -37.09 29.74 27.87
N SER A 61 -36.75 28.64 27.22
CA SER A 61 -37.28 28.33 25.90
C SER A 61 -37.51 26.82 25.84
N LEU A 62 -38.77 26.43 25.80
CA LEU A 62 -39.22 25.08 25.51
C LEU A 62 -38.87 24.76 24.05
N PHE A 63 -37.61 24.44 23.77
CA PHE A 63 -37.30 23.62 22.59
C PHE A 63 -37.66 22.19 22.95
N THR A 64 -38.91 21.81 22.66
CA THR A 64 -39.27 20.40 22.58
C THR A 64 -38.43 19.82 21.43
N LEU A 65 -37.29 19.22 21.74
CA LEU A 65 -36.54 18.41 20.79
C LEU A 65 -37.45 17.22 20.45
N LYS A 66 -38.27 17.38 19.42
CA LYS A 66 -38.87 16.26 18.71
C LYS A 66 -37.71 15.39 18.27
N ILE A 67 -37.55 14.23 18.89
CA ILE A 67 -36.64 13.19 18.42
C ILE A 67 -37.20 12.75 17.06
N THR A 68 -36.82 13.44 16.00
CA THR A 68 -37.02 12.98 14.65
C THR A 68 -36.08 11.79 14.46
N THR A 69 -36.66 10.59 14.39
CA THR A 69 -35.93 9.40 13.96
C THR A 69 -35.21 9.71 12.67
N CYS A 70 -33.87 9.55 12.67
CA CYS A 70 -33.07 9.75 11.47
C CYS A 70 -33.60 8.81 10.37
N LYS A 71 -34.18 9.38 9.31
CA LYS A 71 -34.60 8.62 8.14
C LYS A 71 -33.41 8.48 7.22
N ILE A 72 -32.84 7.29 7.17
CA ILE A 72 -31.75 6.98 6.24
C ILE A 72 -32.31 7.03 4.81
N PRO A 73 -31.77 7.88 3.93
CA PRO A 73 -32.23 7.98 2.56
C PRO A 73 -31.96 6.66 1.83
N LYS A 74 -32.98 6.13 1.14
CA LYS A 74 -32.81 4.98 0.26
C LYS A 74 -32.27 5.46 -1.08
N LEU A 75 -31.01 5.16 -1.37
CA LEU A 75 -30.38 5.52 -2.64
C LEU A 75 -30.64 4.44 -3.69
N GLU A 76 -31.02 4.86 -4.89
CA GLU A 76 -31.22 3.95 -6.01
C GLU A 76 -29.89 3.56 -6.66
N LYS A 77 -29.67 2.25 -6.85
CA LYS A 77 -28.49 1.74 -7.55
C LYS A 77 -28.43 2.28 -8.99
N ASP A 78 -29.55 2.31 -9.70
CA ASP A 78 -29.57 2.58 -11.14
C ASP A 78 -30.03 3.99 -11.51
N ASN A 79 -29.81 4.97 -10.61
CA ASN A 79 -30.14 6.36 -10.89
C ASN A 79 -29.40 6.85 -12.15
N PRO A 80 -30.12 7.31 -13.19
CA PRO A 80 -29.54 7.64 -14.49
C PRO A 80 -28.53 8.80 -14.44
N GLN A 81 -28.70 9.77 -13.53
CA GLN A 81 -27.77 10.88 -13.36
C GLN A 81 -26.41 10.41 -12.83
N ILE A 82 -26.42 9.41 -11.95
CA ILE A 82 -25.19 8.81 -11.41
C ILE A 82 -24.56 7.86 -12.44
N LEU A 83 -25.38 7.04 -13.11
CA LEU A 83 -24.90 6.10 -14.11
C LEU A 83 -24.20 6.81 -15.29
N ALA A 84 -24.63 8.02 -15.65
CA ALA A 84 -23.94 8.83 -16.66
C ALA A 84 -22.47 9.14 -16.29
N ALA A 85 -22.13 9.19 -15.00
CA ALA A 85 -20.77 9.38 -14.52
C ALA A 85 -19.99 8.06 -14.34
N TYR A 86 -20.66 6.91 -14.34
CA TYR A 86 -20.03 5.60 -14.18
C TYR A 86 -19.63 5.02 -15.53
N HIS A 87 -18.35 4.68 -15.67
CA HIS A 87 -17.83 3.97 -16.83
C HIS A 87 -17.23 2.64 -16.39
N LYS A 88 -17.52 1.59 -17.15
CA LYS A 88 -16.93 0.27 -16.89
C LYS A 88 -15.48 0.29 -17.38
N PRO A 89 -14.48 0.01 -16.53
CA PRO A 89 -13.11 -0.08 -16.98
C PRO A 89 -12.97 -1.22 -18.00
N LYS A 90 -12.05 -1.05 -18.95
CA LYS A 90 -11.71 -2.13 -19.88
C LYS A 90 -11.21 -3.35 -19.08
N PRO A 91 -11.56 -4.58 -19.47
CA PRO A 91 -11.04 -5.77 -18.82
C PRO A 91 -9.50 -5.74 -18.77
N LEU A 92 -8.94 -6.25 -17.68
CA LEU A 92 -7.50 -6.45 -17.58
C LEU A 92 -7.06 -7.40 -18.69
N ASN A 93 -6.19 -6.92 -19.58
CA ASN A 93 -5.54 -7.77 -20.55
C ASN A 93 -4.32 -8.41 -19.90
N CYS A 94 -4.51 -9.60 -19.32
CA CYS A 94 -3.46 -10.38 -18.69
C CYS A 94 -2.37 -10.83 -19.68
N GLU A 95 -2.70 -10.87 -20.98
CA GLU A 95 -1.79 -11.26 -22.06
C GLU A 95 -1.02 -10.08 -22.65
N LYS A 96 -1.31 -8.84 -22.22
CA LYS A 96 -0.67 -7.62 -22.74
C LYS A 96 0.85 -7.60 -22.56
N TYR A 97 1.35 -8.35 -21.59
CA TYR A 97 2.77 -8.45 -21.26
C TYR A 97 3.21 -9.92 -21.29
N PRO A 98 3.23 -10.57 -22.47
CA PRO A 98 3.61 -11.98 -22.58
C PRO A 98 5.09 -12.19 -22.21
N GLN A 99 5.86 -11.10 -22.14
CA GLN A 99 7.28 -11.08 -21.80
C GLN A 99 7.57 -10.91 -20.30
N ASN A 100 6.63 -11.25 -19.42
CA ASN A 100 6.95 -11.36 -18.00
C ASN A 100 7.88 -12.55 -17.80
N TRP A 101 9.04 -12.35 -17.17
CA TRP A 101 10.01 -13.43 -17.00
C TRP A 101 9.62 -14.34 -15.84
N LEU A 102 9.06 -13.76 -14.79
CA LEU A 102 8.84 -14.42 -13.51
C LEU A 102 7.42 -14.19 -12.97
N PHE A 103 6.97 -15.10 -12.10
CA PHE A 103 5.72 -15.01 -11.34
C PHE A 103 5.91 -15.59 -9.93
N ILE A 104 4.94 -15.38 -9.04
CA ILE A 104 4.91 -16.02 -7.71
C ILE A 104 3.90 -17.18 -7.75
N ASP A 105 4.33 -18.36 -7.30
CA ASP A 105 3.44 -19.50 -7.18
C ASP A 105 2.59 -19.46 -5.90
N LYS A 106 1.69 -20.44 -5.77
CA LYS A 106 0.79 -20.58 -4.61
C LYS A 106 1.52 -20.72 -3.26
N ASP A 107 2.79 -21.13 -3.28
CA ASP A 107 3.60 -21.35 -2.08
C ASP A 107 4.47 -20.10 -1.76
N GLY A 108 4.26 -19.00 -2.48
CA GLY A 108 4.99 -17.76 -2.29
C GLY A 108 6.41 -17.79 -2.85
N LYS A 109 6.72 -18.74 -3.74
CA LYS A 109 8.06 -18.88 -4.33
C LYS A 109 8.11 -18.26 -5.72
N LEU A 110 9.27 -17.68 -6.03
CA LEU A 110 9.53 -17.09 -7.33
C LEU A 110 9.73 -18.18 -8.39
N GLN A 111 8.96 -18.14 -9.47
CA GLN A 111 9.02 -19.10 -10.56
C GLN A 111 9.22 -18.39 -11.90
N ALA A 112 9.85 -19.06 -12.86
CA ALA A 112 9.93 -18.57 -14.23
C ALA A 112 8.64 -18.88 -15.01
N THR A 113 8.13 -17.90 -15.74
CA THR A 113 7.02 -18.09 -16.68
C THR A 113 7.45 -18.97 -17.87
N GLU A 114 6.51 -19.36 -18.73
CA GLU A 114 6.86 -20.04 -19.98
C GLU A 114 7.78 -19.20 -20.86
N TYR A 115 7.55 -17.89 -20.94
CA TYR A 115 8.44 -16.97 -21.66
C TYR A 115 9.84 -16.92 -21.04
N GLY A 116 9.92 -16.80 -19.71
CA GLY A 116 11.20 -16.82 -18.99
C GLY A 116 11.98 -18.11 -19.23
N LYS A 117 11.29 -19.26 -19.28
CA LYS A 117 11.89 -20.57 -19.56
C LYS A 117 12.35 -20.71 -21.02
N ASN A 118 11.46 -20.44 -21.97
CA ASN A 118 11.66 -20.80 -23.37
C ASN A 118 12.42 -19.74 -24.17
N THR A 119 12.29 -18.46 -23.80
CA THR A 119 12.89 -17.34 -24.54
C THR A 119 14.13 -16.79 -23.87
N ILE A 120 14.14 -16.70 -22.53
CA ILE A 120 15.28 -16.15 -21.79
C ILE A 120 16.26 -17.25 -21.35
N GLY A 121 15.75 -18.37 -20.86
CA GLY A 121 16.56 -19.45 -20.29
C GLY A 121 16.78 -19.24 -18.79
N VAL A 122 16.33 -20.18 -17.96
CA VAL A 122 16.31 -20.06 -16.49
C VAL A 122 17.71 -19.83 -15.92
N GLU A 123 18.70 -20.53 -16.48
CA GLU A 123 20.11 -20.47 -16.10
C GLU A 123 20.77 -19.11 -16.35
N LYS A 124 20.21 -18.31 -17.26
CA LYS A 124 20.73 -16.98 -17.59
C LYS A 124 20.15 -15.88 -16.70
N ILE A 125 18.98 -16.14 -16.10
CA ILE A 125 18.27 -15.18 -15.28
C ILE A 125 18.97 -15.03 -13.94
N LYS A 126 19.62 -13.88 -13.74
CA LYS A 126 20.23 -13.48 -12.47
C LYS A 126 19.39 -12.38 -11.85
N CYS A 127 18.88 -12.60 -10.64
CA CYS A 127 17.98 -11.66 -10.00
C CYS A 127 18.53 -11.16 -8.66
N GLU A 128 18.18 -9.92 -8.34
CA GLU A 128 18.36 -9.33 -7.03
C GLU A 128 17.01 -8.85 -6.52
N ALA A 129 16.79 -9.01 -5.22
CA ALA A 129 15.56 -8.60 -4.56
C ALA A 129 15.81 -7.53 -3.50
N SER A 130 14.82 -6.65 -3.39
CA SER A 130 14.70 -5.71 -2.28
C SER A 130 13.23 -5.62 -1.90
N PHE A 131 12.93 -5.72 -0.62
CA PHE A 131 11.58 -5.47 -0.13
C PHE A 131 11.50 -4.10 0.53
N PHE A 132 10.29 -3.62 0.72
CA PHE A 132 10.08 -2.37 1.45
C PHE A 132 8.91 -2.44 2.41
N ASP A 133 9.10 -1.83 3.58
CA ASP A 133 8.04 -1.56 4.53
C ASP A 133 7.51 -0.14 4.31
N ARG A 134 6.20 0.03 4.39
CA ARG A 134 5.59 1.36 4.48
C ARG A 134 5.71 1.85 5.93
N LEU A 135 6.49 2.92 6.13
CA LEU A 135 6.57 3.59 7.44
C LEU A 135 5.45 4.62 7.58
N THR A 136 5.16 5.35 6.50
CA THR A 136 4.03 6.29 6.39
C THR A 136 3.49 6.25 4.96
N ASP A 137 2.45 7.05 4.67
CA ASP A 137 1.89 7.17 3.32
C ASP A 137 2.89 7.70 2.29
N MET A 138 3.91 8.44 2.75
CA MET A 138 4.90 9.09 1.90
C MET A 138 6.31 8.51 2.07
N LYS A 139 6.51 7.54 2.98
CA LYS A 139 7.85 7.05 3.32
C LYS A 139 7.91 5.53 3.30
N LEU A 140 8.85 5.02 2.50
CA LEU A 140 9.18 3.60 2.39
C LEU A 140 10.56 3.33 3.00
N LYS A 141 10.69 2.23 3.73
CA LYS A 141 11.97 1.71 4.21
C LYS A 141 12.34 0.51 3.37
N TRP A 142 13.37 0.66 2.54
CA TRP A 142 13.88 -0.42 1.71
C TRP A 142 14.90 -1.29 2.46
N LYS A 143 14.82 -2.60 2.28
CA LYS A 143 15.83 -3.56 2.72
C LYS A 143 16.22 -4.45 1.54
N HIS A 144 17.51 -4.47 1.25
CA HIS A 144 18.09 -5.27 0.18
C HIS A 144 18.29 -6.71 0.66
N LEU A 145 17.85 -7.67 -0.14
CA LEU A 145 18.01 -9.11 0.12
C LEU A 145 19.23 -9.71 -0.60
N GLY A 146 19.80 -9.00 -1.57
CA GLY A 146 20.88 -9.52 -2.40
C GLY A 146 20.37 -10.39 -3.55
N GLN A 147 21.23 -11.28 -4.01
CA GLN A 147 20.95 -12.19 -5.12
C GLN A 147 19.96 -13.29 -4.69
N ILE A 148 18.99 -13.54 -5.57
CA ILE A 148 17.98 -14.59 -5.41
C ILE A 148 17.87 -15.43 -6.69
N SER A 149 17.46 -16.68 -6.53
CA SER A 149 17.29 -17.63 -7.63
C SER A 149 15.82 -18.04 -7.80
N ILE A 150 15.53 -18.74 -8.89
CA ILE A 150 14.23 -19.41 -9.06
C ILE A 150 14.02 -20.41 -7.92
N GLY A 151 12.80 -20.45 -7.39
CA GLY A 151 12.41 -21.21 -6.21
C GLY A 151 12.59 -20.47 -4.88
N TYR A 152 13.19 -19.26 -4.89
CA TYR A 152 13.40 -18.48 -3.68
C TYR A 152 12.04 -18.07 -3.05
N PRO A 153 11.84 -18.33 -1.74
CA PRO A 153 10.61 -17.96 -1.04
C PRO A 153 10.63 -16.47 -0.65
N LEU A 154 9.62 -15.72 -1.07
CA LEU A 154 9.51 -14.29 -0.78
C LEU A 154 8.76 -14.06 0.54
N THR A 155 9.48 -14.21 1.66
CA THR A 155 8.92 -14.19 3.02
C THR A 155 9.27 -12.97 3.85
N GLU A 156 10.10 -12.06 3.32
CA GLU A 156 10.63 -10.94 4.11
C GLU A 156 9.68 -9.75 4.21
N GLY A 157 8.79 -9.56 3.23
CA GLY A 157 7.80 -8.50 3.23
C GLY A 157 6.77 -8.66 2.12
N ASP A 158 5.64 -7.98 2.27
CA ASP A 158 4.50 -8.15 1.36
C ASP A 158 4.76 -7.60 -0.04
N PHE A 159 5.67 -6.62 -0.15
CA PHE A 159 6.07 -6.02 -1.41
C PHE A 159 7.56 -6.25 -1.66
N THR A 160 7.86 -7.03 -2.69
CA THR A 160 9.25 -7.29 -3.09
C THR A 160 9.49 -6.85 -4.52
N GLN A 161 10.43 -5.92 -4.69
CA GLN A 161 10.95 -5.55 -5.99
C GLN A 161 12.05 -6.53 -6.42
N VAL A 162 11.88 -7.13 -7.58
CA VAL A 162 12.83 -8.04 -8.18
C VAL A 162 13.38 -7.39 -9.45
N ASN A 163 14.71 -7.26 -9.52
CA ASN A 163 15.43 -6.81 -10.69
C ASN A 163 16.22 -8.00 -11.24
N CYS A 164 15.97 -8.37 -12.49
CA CYS A 164 16.66 -9.47 -13.15
C CYS A 164 17.43 -8.99 -14.36
N THR A 165 18.52 -9.69 -14.65
CA THR A 165 19.32 -9.54 -15.86
C THR A 165 19.49 -10.90 -16.52
N ALA A 166 19.49 -10.89 -17.85
CA ALA A 166 19.85 -12.05 -18.66
C ALA A 166 20.54 -11.52 -19.91
N ASP A 167 21.84 -11.83 -20.06
CA ASP A 167 22.70 -11.23 -21.08
C ASP A 167 22.63 -9.69 -21.04
N ASN A 168 22.17 -9.05 -22.12
CA ASN A 168 22.00 -7.60 -22.23
C ASN A 168 20.57 -7.12 -21.89
N GLN A 169 19.68 -8.03 -21.50
CA GLN A 169 18.30 -7.69 -21.18
C GLN A 169 18.14 -7.47 -19.68
N LYS A 170 17.29 -6.50 -19.32
CA LYS A 170 16.93 -6.18 -17.95
C LYS A 170 15.42 -6.29 -17.79
N TRP A 171 14.99 -6.86 -16.69
CA TRP A 171 13.58 -6.97 -16.33
C TRP A 171 13.39 -6.57 -14.88
N LYS A 172 12.30 -5.87 -14.60
CA LYS A 172 12.01 -5.34 -13.26
C LYS A 172 10.54 -5.48 -12.98
N HIS A 173 10.21 -5.97 -11.80
CA HIS A 173 8.83 -6.08 -11.34
C HIS A 173 8.73 -5.92 -9.82
N ILE A 174 7.59 -5.42 -9.35
CA ILE A 174 7.24 -5.43 -7.93
C ILE A 174 6.18 -6.50 -7.75
N PHE A 175 6.53 -7.52 -6.99
CA PHE A 175 5.58 -8.53 -6.59
C PHE A 175 4.90 -8.16 -5.28
N MET A 176 3.64 -8.56 -5.19
CA MET A 176 2.86 -8.54 -3.96
C MET A 176 2.61 -9.97 -3.52
N ASN A 177 2.99 -10.33 -2.31
CA ASN A 177 2.74 -11.62 -1.67
C ASN A 177 2.28 -11.39 -0.23
N ILE A 178 1.65 -12.37 0.39
CA ILE A 178 1.40 -12.35 1.84
C ILE A 178 2.62 -13.01 2.50
N ALA A 179 3.50 -12.19 3.09
CA ALA A 179 4.69 -12.70 3.76
C ALA A 179 4.33 -13.29 5.13
N PRO A 180 4.51 -14.61 5.34
CA PRO A 180 4.11 -15.24 6.60
C PRO A 180 5.01 -14.78 7.75
N LYS A 181 4.39 -14.19 8.77
CA LYS A 181 5.06 -13.82 10.03
C LYS A 181 5.04 -14.99 11.00
N LYS A 182 6.19 -15.66 11.17
CA LYS A 182 6.31 -16.87 11.99
C LYS A 182 5.82 -16.67 13.42
N ASP A 183 6.18 -15.55 14.04
CA ASP A 183 5.78 -15.20 15.40
C ASP A 183 4.25 -15.07 15.55
N VAL A 184 3.58 -14.48 14.55
CA VAL A 184 2.11 -14.36 14.53
C VAL A 184 1.46 -15.73 14.37
N ILE A 185 2.01 -16.57 13.48
CA ILE A 185 1.51 -17.93 13.24
C ILE A 185 1.70 -18.81 14.48
N GLU A 186 2.85 -18.72 15.16
CA GLU A 186 3.14 -19.45 16.39
C GLU A 186 2.21 -19.02 17.52
N LYS A 187 2.05 -17.71 17.74
CA LYS A 187 1.07 -17.18 18.72
C LYS A 187 -0.36 -17.63 18.44
N ALA A 188 -0.75 -17.68 17.17
CA ALA A 188 -2.08 -18.17 16.79
C ALA A 188 -2.28 -19.65 17.16
N LYS A 189 -1.24 -20.49 17.06
CA LYS A 189 -1.30 -21.90 17.48
C LYS A 189 -1.36 -22.08 19.00
N GLU A 190 -0.70 -21.19 19.74
CA GLU A 190 -0.66 -21.22 21.20
C GLU A 190 -1.90 -20.58 21.85
N THR A 191 -2.75 -19.92 21.07
CA THR A 191 -3.96 -19.27 21.57
C THR A 191 -4.92 -20.33 22.13
N ILE A 192 -5.05 -20.39 23.45
CA ILE A 192 -5.98 -21.29 24.13
C ILE A 192 -7.40 -20.77 23.88
N HIS A 193 -8.17 -21.56 23.14
CA HIS A 193 -9.57 -21.28 22.91
C HIS A 193 -10.41 -21.71 24.12
N SER A 194 -11.46 -20.94 24.45
CA SER A 194 -12.38 -21.34 25.51
C SER A 194 -13.09 -22.63 25.12
N ALA A 195 -13.60 -23.38 26.11
CA ALA A 195 -14.40 -24.58 25.86
C ALA A 195 -15.65 -24.31 25.00
N SER A 196 -16.11 -23.05 24.95
CA SER A 196 -17.25 -22.56 24.17
C SER A 196 -16.85 -21.97 22.81
N TRP A 197 -15.61 -22.15 22.36
CA TRP A 197 -15.14 -21.57 21.10
C TRP A 197 -15.82 -22.23 19.90
N SER A 198 -16.33 -21.41 18.98
CA SER A 198 -17.06 -21.89 17.79
C SER A 198 -16.17 -22.52 16.72
N GLY A 199 -14.84 -22.44 16.86
CA GLY A 199 -13.89 -22.88 15.82
C GLY A 199 -13.81 -21.97 14.60
N LEU A 200 -14.54 -20.84 14.59
CA LEU A 200 -14.59 -19.93 13.45
C LEU A 200 -13.50 -18.87 13.52
N SER A 201 -12.92 -18.57 12.36
CA SER A 201 -12.03 -17.43 12.15
C SER A 201 -12.80 -16.29 11.49
N VAL A 202 -12.51 -15.05 11.89
CA VAL A 202 -13.13 -13.85 11.32
C VAL A 202 -12.12 -13.14 10.43
N TYR A 203 -12.49 -12.92 9.17
CA TYR A 203 -11.72 -12.10 8.24
C TYR A 203 -12.47 -10.81 7.97
N TRP A 204 -11.78 -9.68 8.15
CA TRP A 204 -12.31 -8.35 7.88
C TRP A 204 -11.73 -7.84 6.57
N PHE A 205 -12.61 -7.47 5.65
CA PHE A 205 -12.24 -6.87 4.39
C PHE A 205 -13.05 -5.60 4.19
N ALA A 206 -12.37 -4.48 4.05
CA ALA A 206 -12.98 -3.15 3.98
C ALA A 206 -12.53 -2.43 2.72
N PHE A 207 -13.47 -1.75 2.08
CA PHE A 207 -13.18 -0.80 1.02
C PHE A 207 -13.25 0.60 1.60
N ASP A 208 -12.14 1.32 1.55
CA ASP A 208 -12.12 2.73 1.90
C ASP A 208 -12.72 3.57 0.76
N SER A 209 -13.37 4.67 1.11
CA SER A 209 -13.81 5.72 0.20
C SER A 209 -14.81 5.28 -0.88
N LEU A 210 -15.54 4.18 -0.63
CA LEU A 210 -16.62 3.70 -1.49
C LEU A 210 -17.95 3.73 -0.72
N SER A 211 -19.00 4.25 -1.36
CA SER A 211 -20.37 4.01 -0.89
C SER A 211 -20.81 2.59 -1.23
N GLN A 212 -21.76 2.03 -0.48
CA GLN A 212 -22.41 0.75 -0.77
C GLN A 212 -23.01 0.76 -2.17
N MET A 213 -23.64 1.87 -2.59
CA MET A 213 -24.14 1.99 -3.96
C MET A 213 -23.03 1.95 -5.01
N ALA A 214 -21.88 2.59 -4.75
CA ALA A 214 -20.71 2.49 -5.62
C ALA A 214 -20.20 1.05 -5.71
N PHE A 215 -20.09 0.35 -4.58
CA PHE A 215 -19.69 -1.05 -4.54
C PHE A 215 -20.64 -1.94 -5.35
N ARG A 216 -21.96 -1.79 -5.15
CA ARG A 216 -22.99 -2.55 -5.87
C ARG A 216 -22.98 -2.30 -7.38
N ARG A 217 -22.70 -1.06 -7.82
CA ARG A 217 -22.58 -0.71 -9.25
C ARG A 217 -21.31 -1.29 -9.87
N SER A 218 -20.19 -1.20 -9.16
CA SER A 218 -18.88 -1.64 -9.66
C SER A 218 -18.71 -3.15 -9.65
N LEU A 219 -19.31 -3.84 -8.67
CA LEU A 219 -19.16 -5.29 -8.45
C LEU A 219 -20.51 -6.00 -8.32
N PRO A 220 -21.42 -5.89 -9.32
CA PRO A 220 -22.79 -6.41 -9.22
C PRO A 220 -22.83 -7.93 -9.04
N LYS A 221 -21.92 -8.66 -9.68
CA LYS A 221 -21.81 -10.12 -9.54
C LYS A 221 -21.39 -10.53 -8.13
N THR A 222 -20.48 -9.78 -7.52
CA THR A 222 -20.00 -10.04 -6.16
C THR A 222 -21.13 -9.77 -5.16
N THR A 223 -21.83 -8.65 -5.30
CA THR A 223 -23.00 -8.34 -4.47
C THR A 223 -24.06 -9.43 -4.59
N GLU A 224 -24.40 -9.83 -5.81
CA GLU A 224 -25.39 -10.89 -6.03
C GLU A 224 -24.99 -12.22 -5.38
N TYR A 225 -23.72 -12.60 -5.50
CA TYR A 225 -23.21 -13.83 -4.89
C TYR A 225 -23.29 -13.76 -3.35
N LEU A 226 -22.87 -12.64 -2.75
CA LEU A 226 -22.93 -12.47 -1.29
C LEU A 226 -24.37 -12.53 -0.76
N GLU A 227 -25.27 -11.78 -1.39
CA GLU A 227 -26.67 -11.67 -0.95
C GLU A 227 -27.46 -12.96 -1.22
N LYS A 228 -27.29 -13.60 -2.39
CA LYS A 228 -28.14 -14.73 -2.81
C LYS A 228 -27.54 -16.12 -2.56
N LYS A 229 -26.21 -16.24 -2.47
CA LYS A 229 -25.54 -17.56 -2.38
C LYS A 229 -24.88 -17.79 -1.03
N MET A 230 -24.25 -16.77 -0.47
CA MET A 230 -23.53 -16.89 0.81
C MET A 230 -24.43 -16.63 2.03
N GLY A 231 -25.69 -16.20 1.83
CA GLY A 231 -26.58 -15.83 2.93
C GLY A 231 -26.07 -14.63 3.73
N SER A 232 -25.34 -13.72 3.08
CA SER A 232 -24.73 -12.57 3.76
C SER A 232 -25.79 -11.61 4.31
N ILE A 233 -25.56 -11.12 5.52
CA ILE A 233 -26.39 -10.07 6.12
C ILE A 233 -25.88 -8.71 5.64
N VAL A 234 -26.74 -7.95 4.96
CA VAL A 234 -26.39 -6.60 4.50
C VAL A 234 -26.95 -5.54 5.42
N LEU A 235 -26.05 -4.74 6.00
CA LEU A 235 -26.38 -3.63 6.87
C LEU A 235 -26.52 -2.34 6.03
N ASN A 236 -27.75 -1.92 5.73
CA ASN A 236 -28.03 -0.73 4.92
C ASN A 236 -28.00 0.59 5.72
N GLY A 237 -27.21 0.65 6.79
CA GLY A 237 -27.23 1.76 7.77
C GLY A 237 -26.31 2.93 7.41
N TYR A 238 -25.34 2.71 6.51
CA TYR A 238 -24.32 3.69 6.15
C TYR A 238 -24.11 3.55 4.64
N ASN A 239 -24.36 4.64 3.90
CA ASN A 239 -24.22 4.84 2.44
C ASN A 239 -24.21 3.61 1.56
#